data_AF-A0A953Q951-F1
#
_entry.id   AF-A0A953Q951-F1
#
_cell.length_a   1.000
_cell.length_b   1.000
_cell.length_c   1.000
_cell.angle_alpha   90.00
_cell.angle_beta   90.00
_cell.angle_gamma   90.00
#
_symmetry.space_group_name_H-M   'P 1'
#
loop_
_entity.id
_entity.type
_entity.pdbx_description
1 polymer ?
#
loop_
_entity_poly.entity_id
_entity_poly.type
_entity_poly.pdbx_seq_one_letter_code
_entity_poly.pdbx_strand_id
1 'polypeptide(L)'
;MHPAGEQGHHLQLCGDLQAGQAQEVDFSDYLPKTTKDIGELWQTLAGFVASFQNPYLKALIEVFMADPELAEAYRNAPAAKTLHHAYIGGLLDHVVSLFRSCDLLCRNYPQINRDLLLTGAFFHDIGKIYELTYNRSFSYTTRGQLLGHMIIELEMLQAKLAQVPGFPDELKTLVEHLIISHHGEYEFGSPKLPMFPEALMLHYLDDLDSKMESMRAHFEREAGTENAWTGYNASLGRPLLNTTKFLEKKPAGAPVSREDSGHSTSGADTPTLPGLDLDSNGSRPVPAAARAEKS
;
A
#
# COMPACT_ATOMS: atom_id res chain seq x y z
N MET A 1 37.03 28.03 73.63
CA MET A 1 35.70 27.55 73.23
C MET A 1 35.85 26.75 71.95
N HIS A 2 35.70 25.43 72.00
CA HIS A 2 35.32 24.63 70.83
C HIS A 2 33.80 24.82 70.62
N PRO A 3 33.24 24.68 69.40
CA PRO A 3 33.27 23.38 68.68
C PRO A 3 33.27 23.41 67.15
N ALA A 4 33.44 22.20 66.59
CA ALA A 4 32.93 21.63 65.33
C ALA A 4 33.32 22.33 64.01
N GLY A 5 33.93 21.71 63.01
CA GLY A 5 34.04 20.29 62.66
C GLY A 5 33.62 20.16 61.20
N GLU A 6 34.55 19.82 60.29
CA GLU A 6 34.20 19.16 59.03
C GLU A 6 35.45 18.48 58.44
N GLN A 7 35.34 17.15 58.30
CA GLN A 7 36.34 16.27 57.74
C GLN A 7 36.18 16.27 56.21
N GLY A 8 37.13 16.85 55.49
CA GLY A 8 37.23 16.70 54.04
C GLY A 8 37.90 15.38 53.67
N HIS A 9 37.13 14.30 53.56
CA HIS A 9 37.62 13.05 52.96
C HIS A 9 37.64 13.20 51.43
N HIS A 10 38.83 13.40 50.90
CA HIS A 10 39.15 13.31 49.48
C HIS A 10 39.06 11.84 49.03
N LEU A 11 37.86 11.36 48.66
CA LEU A 11 37.72 10.09 47.94
C LEU A 11 37.76 10.34 46.44
N GLN A 12 38.94 10.08 45.87
CA GLN A 12 39.15 9.97 44.44
C GLN A 12 38.61 8.61 43.97
N LEU A 13 37.37 8.60 43.47
CA LEU A 13 36.83 7.49 42.69
C LEU A 13 37.00 7.83 41.21
N CYS A 14 38.21 7.57 40.70
CA CYS A 14 38.42 7.34 39.28
C CYS A 14 37.87 5.93 39.00
N GLY A 15 36.57 5.85 38.72
CA GLY A 15 35.97 4.64 38.19
C GLY A 15 36.31 4.58 36.71
N ASP A 16 37.19 3.66 36.34
CA ASP A 16 37.47 3.30 34.96
C ASP A 16 36.17 2.84 34.29
N LEU A 17 35.47 3.76 33.62
CA LEU A 17 34.50 3.43 32.60
C LEU A 17 35.31 2.84 31.44
N GLN A 18 35.53 1.53 31.49
CA GLN A 18 35.88 0.77 30.30
C GLN A 18 34.79 1.07 29.27
N ALA A 19 35.18 1.76 28.20
CA ALA A 19 34.37 1.89 27.01
C ALA A 19 34.11 0.47 26.49
N GLY A 20 32.99 -0.11 26.91
CA GLY A 20 32.43 -1.28 26.26
C GLY A 20 32.35 -0.93 24.78
N GLN A 21 32.92 -1.78 23.94
CA GLN A 21 32.83 -1.65 22.49
C GLN A 21 31.40 -1.27 22.16
N ALA A 22 31.20 -0.08 21.60
CA ALA A 22 29.92 0.29 21.03
C ALA A 22 29.71 -0.69 19.88
N GLN A 23 29.10 -1.83 20.19
CA GLN A 23 28.51 -2.69 19.19
C GLN A 23 27.57 -1.75 18.44
N GLU A 24 27.91 -1.43 17.19
CA GLU A 24 27.08 -0.56 16.36
C GLU A 24 25.71 -1.22 16.32
N VAL A 25 24.82 -0.70 17.16
CA VAL A 25 23.43 -1.10 17.15
C VAL A 25 22.92 -0.60 15.81
N ASP A 26 22.74 -1.51 14.86
CA ASP A 26 22.08 -1.16 13.62
C ASP A 26 20.61 -0.87 13.96
N PHE A 27 20.27 0.41 13.92
CA PHE A 27 18.93 0.88 14.24
C PHE A 27 17.88 0.35 13.24
N SER A 28 18.30 -0.18 12.09
CA SER A 28 17.44 -0.90 11.14
C SER A 28 16.80 -2.16 11.74
N ASP A 29 17.42 -2.77 12.76
CA ASP A 29 16.90 -3.96 13.44
C ASP A 29 15.64 -3.71 14.26
N TYR A 30 15.35 -2.44 14.56
CA TYR A 30 14.17 -2.02 15.31
C TYR A 30 13.02 -1.55 14.42
N LEU A 31 13.22 -1.55 13.09
CA LEU A 31 12.13 -1.27 12.17
C LEU A 31 11.19 -2.48 12.04
N PRO A 32 9.88 -2.25 11.82
CA PRO A 32 8.98 -3.31 11.41
C PRO A 32 9.58 -4.06 10.21
N LYS A 33 9.66 -5.39 10.28
CA LYS A 33 10.08 -6.27 9.18
C LYS A 33 8.90 -7.16 8.81
N THR A 34 8.85 -7.60 7.55
CA THR A 34 7.85 -8.60 7.15
C THR A 34 8.00 -9.88 7.98
N THR A 35 6.89 -10.57 8.22
CA THR A 35 6.92 -11.93 8.80
C THR A 35 7.17 -13.02 7.75
N LYS A 36 7.16 -12.65 6.46
CA LYS A 36 7.39 -13.56 5.34
C LYS A 36 8.88 -13.73 5.07
N ASP A 37 9.26 -14.87 4.50
CA ASP A 37 10.64 -15.10 4.09
C ASP A 37 10.96 -14.32 2.79
N ILE A 38 11.90 -13.38 2.87
CA ILE A 38 12.34 -12.54 1.74
C ILE A 38 12.95 -13.37 0.62
N GLY A 39 13.67 -14.44 0.96
CA GLY A 39 14.22 -15.38 0.00
C GLY A 39 13.12 -16.08 -0.78
N GLU A 40 12.09 -16.60 -0.11
CA GLU A 40 10.93 -17.24 -0.75
C GLU A 40 10.15 -16.26 -1.62
N LEU A 41 9.97 -15.01 -1.17
CA LEU A 41 9.33 -13.96 -1.96
C LEU A 41 10.13 -13.65 -3.23
N TRP A 42 11.45 -13.53 -3.12
CA TRP A 42 12.33 -13.31 -4.27
C TRP A 42 12.31 -14.48 -5.24
N GLN A 43 12.32 -15.73 -4.75
CA GLN A 43 12.18 -16.93 -5.59
C GLN A 43 10.81 -16.99 -6.27
N THR A 44 9.75 -16.57 -5.57
CA THR A 44 8.40 -16.48 -6.15
C THR A 44 8.39 -15.48 -7.31
N LEU A 45 8.96 -14.29 -7.11
CA LEU A 45 9.08 -13.26 -8.15
C LEU A 45 9.89 -13.78 -9.35
N ALA A 46 11.04 -14.41 -9.09
CA ALA A 46 11.87 -15.03 -10.11
C ALA A 46 11.12 -16.11 -10.90
N GLY A 47 10.27 -16.91 -10.23
CA GLY A 47 9.42 -17.90 -10.87
C GLY A 47 8.41 -17.29 -11.84
N PHE A 48 7.80 -16.16 -11.48
CA PHE A 48 6.94 -15.41 -12.40
C PHE A 48 7.73 -14.91 -13.61
N VAL A 49 8.88 -14.28 -13.40
CA VAL A 49 9.74 -13.75 -14.49
C VAL A 49 10.21 -14.87 -15.42
N ALA A 50 10.57 -16.04 -14.87
CA ALA A 50 10.96 -17.19 -15.66
C ALA A 50 9.86 -17.65 -16.65
N SER A 51 8.59 -17.46 -16.29
CA SER A 51 7.41 -17.79 -17.11
C SER A 51 7.10 -16.81 -18.24
N PHE A 52 7.80 -15.67 -18.31
CA PHE A 52 7.57 -14.67 -19.37
C PHE A 52 7.85 -15.25 -20.75
N GLN A 53 6.97 -14.94 -21.70
CA GLN A 53 7.05 -15.33 -23.10
C GLN A 53 7.68 -14.23 -23.96
N ASN A 54 7.51 -12.95 -23.61
CA ASN A 54 8.15 -11.84 -24.31
C ASN A 54 9.63 -11.74 -23.92
N PRO A 55 10.58 -11.96 -24.85
CA PRO A 55 12.00 -12.01 -24.54
C PRO A 55 12.57 -10.65 -24.11
N TYR A 56 12.03 -9.54 -24.62
CA TYR A 56 12.51 -8.20 -24.28
C TYR A 56 12.10 -7.80 -22.86
N LEU A 57 10.85 -8.04 -22.48
CA LEU A 57 10.36 -7.78 -21.12
C LEU A 57 11.06 -8.66 -20.10
N LYS A 58 11.25 -9.95 -20.43
CA LYS A 58 12.00 -10.88 -19.61
C LYS A 58 13.44 -10.41 -19.39
N ALA A 59 14.16 -10.10 -20.47
CA ALA A 59 15.53 -9.61 -20.41
C ALA A 59 15.66 -8.32 -19.59
N LEU A 60 14.71 -7.38 -19.73
CA LEU A 60 14.70 -6.13 -18.96
C LEU A 60 14.62 -6.38 -17.46
N ILE A 61 13.74 -7.26 -17.01
CA ILE A 61 13.62 -7.61 -15.59
C ILE A 61 14.83 -8.42 -15.13
N GLU A 62 15.32 -9.38 -15.92
CA GLU A 62 16.50 -10.19 -15.58
C GLU A 62 17.75 -9.32 -15.41
N VAL A 63 17.97 -8.32 -16.26
CA VAL A 63 19.08 -7.35 -16.13
C VAL A 63 18.96 -6.50 -14.87
N PHE A 64 17.73 -6.19 -14.44
CA PHE A 64 17.52 -5.56 -13.14
C PHE A 64 17.86 -6.52 -12.00
N MET A 65 17.29 -7.72 -11.99
CA MET A 65 17.46 -8.71 -10.92
C MET A 65 18.90 -9.22 -10.80
N ALA A 66 19.69 -9.18 -11.88
CA ALA A 66 21.10 -9.56 -11.90
C ALA A 66 22.02 -8.50 -11.27
N ASP A 67 21.55 -7.28 -11.07
CA ASP A 67 22.30 -6.21 -10.40
C ASP A 67 22.25 -6.41 -8.88
N PRO A 68 23.37 -6.74 -8.22
CA PRO A 68 23.37 -7.09 -6.81
C PRO A 68 22.88 -5.96 -5.90
N GLU A 69 23.26 -4.71 -6.21
CA GLU A 69 22.93 -3.54 -5.40
C GLU A 69 21.43 -3.25 -5.48
N LEU A 70 20.87 -3.28 -6.70
CA LEU A 70 19.44 -3.07 -6.90
C LEU A 70 18.60 -4.22 -6.34
N ALA A 71 19.03 -5.47 -6.53
CA ALA A 71 18.33 -6.63 -6.01
C ALA A 71 18.31 -6.64 -4.48
N GLU A 72 19.42 -6.27 -3.83
CA GLU A 72 19.46 -6.09 -2.37
C GLU A 72 18.56 -4.94 -1.91
N ALA A 73 18.64 -3.78 -2.55
CA ALA A 73 17.81 -2.64 -2.19
C ALA A 73 16.31 -2.93 -2.34
N TYR A 74 15.91 -3.61 -3.42
CA TYR A 74 14.52 -3.98 -3.68
C TYR A 74 13.96 -4.98 -2.66
N ARG A 75 14.79 -5.92 -2.21
CA ARG A 75 14.44 -6.90 -1.17
C ARG A 75 14.27 -6.29 0.22
N ASN A 76 14.90 -5.15 0.48
CA ASN A 76 14.90 -4.52 1.80
C ASN A 76 14.03 -3.26 1.88
N ALA A 77 13.68 -2.64 0.76
CA ALA A 77 12.91 -1.41 0.75
C ALA A 77 11.50 -1.56 1.33
N PRO A 78 10.99 -0.54 2.05
CA PRO A 78 9.58 -0.44 2.40
C PRO A 78 8.74 -0.04 1.19
N ALA A 79 7.45 -0.43 1.16
CA ALA A 79 6.56 0.02 0.08
C ALA A 79 5.97 1.42 0.35
N ALA A 80 6.05 1.94 1.57
CA ALA A 80 5.61 3.29 1.89
C ALA A 80 6.21 3.79 3.20
N LYS A 81 6.13 5.11 3.42
CA LYS A 81 6.72 5.78 4.59
C LYS A 81 5.95 5.53 5.89
N THR A 82 4.61 5.56 5.83
CA THR A 82 3.74 5.52 7.02
C THR A 82 2.49 4.66 6.85
N LEU A 83 2.21 4.25 5.62
CA LEU A 83 1.03 3.48 5.23
C LEU A 83 1.49 2.14 4.61
N HIS A 84 0.59 1.16 4.51
CA HIS A 84 0.70 -0.15 3.83
C HIS A 84 2.09 -0.66 3.47
N HIS A 85 2.48 -1.79 4.05
CA HIS A 85 3.81 -2.35 3.82
C HIS A 85 4.98 -1.40 4.19
N ALA A 86 4.77 -0.49 5.15
CA ALA A 86 5.82 0.31 5.77
C ALA A 86 6.70 -0.52 6.73
N TYR A 87 7.36 -1.54 6.17
CA TYR A 87 8.29 -2.43 6.85
C TYR A 87 9.42 -2.85 5.91
N ILE A 88 10.56 -3.28 6.45
CA ILE A 88 11.67 -3.81 5.65
C ILE A 88 11.20 -5.02 4.84
N GLY A 89 11.44 -4.96 3.54
CA GLY A 89 10.96 -5.91 2.54
C GLY A 89 9.48 -5.77 2.16
N GLY A 90 8.85 -4.67 2.55
CA GLY A 90 7.47 -4.35 2.20
C GLY A 90 7.25 -4.15 0.71
N LEU A 91 8.20 -3.54 0.01
CA LEU A 91 8.09 -3.33 -1.44
C LEU A 91 8.00 -4.66 -2.19
N LEU A 92 8.92 -5.59 -1.90
CA LEU A 92 8.91 -6.91 -2.51
C LEU A 92 7.64 -7.69 -2.17
N ASP A 93 7.18 -7.63 -0.92
CA ASP A 93 5.97 -8.31 -0.51
C ASP A 93 4.73 -7.81 -1.27
N HIS A 94 4.58 -6.48 -1.34
CA HIS A 94 3.53 -5.83 -2.12
C HIS A 94 3.59 -6.24 -3.60
N VAL A 95 4.77 -6.17 -4.22
CA VAL A 95 4.94 -6.55 -5.63
C VAL A 95 4.59 -8.02 -5.87
N VAL A 96 4.98 -8.94 -4.97
CA VAL A 96 4.58 -10.35 -5.08
C VAL A 96 3.07 -10.55 -4.92
N SER A 97 2.43 -9.80 -4.02
CA SER A 97 0.95 -9.76 -3.90
C SER A 97 0.30 -9.30 -5.21
N LEU A 98 0.83 -8.22 -5.79
CA LEU A 98 0.35 -7.64 -7.03
C LEU A 98 0.53 -8.60 -8.21
N PHE A 99 1.70 -9.25 -8.32
CA PHE A 99 1.96 -10.28 -9.34
C PHE A 99 0.94 -11.42 -9.30
N ARG A 100 0.60 -11.92 -8.10
CA ARG A 100 -0.41 -12.97 -7.92
C ARG A 100 -1.79 -12.50 -8.38
N SER A 101 -2.16 -11.28 -8.01
CA SER A 101 -3.45 -10.68 -8.38
C SER A 101 -3.56 -10.42 -9.88
N CYS A 102 -2.51 -9.87 -10.49
CA CYS A 102 -2.41 -9.66 -11.95
C CYS A 102 -2.50 -11.00 -12.69
N ASP A 103 -1.71 -12.01 -12.31
CA ASP A 103 -1.72 -13.34 -12.94
C ASP A 103 -3.10 -14.00 -12.89
N LEU A 104 -3.79 -13.87 -11.75
CA LEU A 104 -5.14 -14.38 -11.59
C LEU A 104 -6.13 -13.66 -12.52
N LEU A 105 -6.10 -12.32 -12.57
CA LEU A 105 -7.04 -11.55 -13.40
C LEU A 105 -6.78 -11.69 -14.90
N CYS A 106 -5.54 -11.90 -15.33
CA CYS A 106 -5.24 -12.21 -16.74
C CYS A 106 -6.00 -13.44 -17.24
N ARG A 107 -6.38 -14.38 -16.37
CA ARG A 107 -7.21 -15.55 -16.75
C ARG A 107 -8.65 -15.17 -17.07
N ASN A 108 -9.16 -14.11 -16.44
CA ASN A 108 -10.49 -13.58 -16.68
C ASN A 108 -10.53 -12.60 -17.87
N TYR A 109 -9.41 -11.92 -18.13
CA TYR A 109 -9.25 -10.94 -19.20
C TYR A 109 -8.15 -11.39 -20.18
N PRO A 110 -8.42 -12.37 -21.05
CA PRO A 110 -7.41 -12.97 -21.93
C PRO A 110 -6.83 -12.00 -22.97
N GLN A 111 -7.48 -10.85 -23.19
CA GLN A 111 -6.97 -9.77 -24.05
C GLN A 111 -5.82 -8.98 -23.42
N ILE A 112 -5.57 -9.14 -22.12
CA ILE A 112 -4.51 -8.43 -21.41
C ILE A 112 -3.18 -9.15 -21.62
N ASN A 113 -2.19 -8.41 -22.06
CA ASN A 113 -0.81 -8.88 -22.15
C ASN A 113 -0.22 -9.03 -20.75
N ARG A 114 -0.21 -10.28 -20.28
CA ARG A 114 0.29 -10.67 -18.96
C ARG A 114 1.71 -10.18 -18.70
N ASP A 115 2.65 -10.40 -19.63
CA ASP A 115 4.06 -10.06 -19.40
C ASP A 115 4.23 -8.54 -19.31
N LEU A 116 3.48 -7.77 -20.11
CA LEU A 116 3.49 -6.31 -20.05
C LEU A 116 2.92 -5.79 -18.73
N LEU A 117 1.79 -6.33 -18.28
CA LEU A 117 1.19 -6.00 -16.99
C LEU A 117 2.14 -6.29 -15.82
N LEU A 118 2.74 -7.49 -15.79
CA LEU A 118 3.69 -7.88 -14.75
C LEU A 118 4.99 -7.07 -14.81
N THR A 119 5.42 -6.63 -15.99
CA THR A 119 6.53 -5.66 -16.12
C THR A 119 6.18 -4.33 -15.46
N GLY A 120 4.97 -3.81 -15.71
CA GLY A 120 4.47 -2.62 -15.03
C GLY A 120 4.46 -2.79 -13.51
N ALA A 121 3.88 -3.90 -13.02
CA ALA A 121 3.85 -4.22 -11.60
C ALA A 121 5.25 -4.31 -10.96
N PHE A 122 6.26 -4.78 -11.69
CA PHE A 122 7.64 -4.83 -11.20
C PHE A 122 8.23 -3.44 -10.99
N PHE A 123 8.01 -2.53 -11.94
CA PHE A 123 8.67 -1.22 -11.97
C PHE A 123 7.89 -0.08 -11.31
N HIS A 124 6.58 -0.22 -11.10
CA HIS A 124 5.70 0.90 -10.74
C HIS A 124 6.12 1.68 -9.48
N ASP A 125 6.77 1.01 -8.53
CA ASP A 125 7.19 1.60 -7.24
C ASP A 125 8.69 1.43 -6.97
N ILE A 126 9.47 1.06 -8.00
CA ILE A 126 10.87 0.69 -7.83
C ILE A 126 11.75 1.87 -7.35
N GLY A 127 11.30 3.10 -7.57
CA GLY A 127 12.01 4.31 -7.16
C GLY A 127 12.04 4.49 -5.66
N LYS A 128 11.17 3.79 -4.92
CA LYS A 128 11.13 3.80 -3.46
C LYS A 128 12.44 3.37 -2.82
N ILE A 129 13.24 2.56 -3.51
CA ILE A 129 14.58 2.15 -3.05
C ILE A 129 15.56 3.33 -2.90
N TYR A 130 15.35 4.44 -3.62
CA TYR A 130 16.16 5.66 -3.53
C TYR A 130 15.37 6.89 -3.05
N GLU A 131 14.03 6.83 -3.08
CA GLU A 131 13.17 7.86 -2.52
C GLU A 131 13.21 7.84 -0.98
N LEU A 132 13.23 6.66 -0.38
CA LEU A 132 13.15 6.45 1.05
C LEU A 132 14.49 6.04 1.67
N THR A 133 14.74 6.48 2.89
CA THR A 133 15.83 6.04 3.75
C THR A 133 15.26 5.44 5.04
N TYR A 134 15.92 4.41 5.56
CA TYR A 134 15.40 3.57 6.64
C TYR A 134 16.48 3.20 7.68
N ASN A 135 17.51 4.02 7.86
CA ASN A 135 18.59 3.71 8.82
C ASN A 135 18.15 3.83 10.30
N ARG A 136 17.14 4.67 10.61
CA ARG A 136 16.62 4.89 11.98
C ARG A 136 15.10 5.02 12.02
N SER A 137 14.52 5.53 10.94
CA SER A 137 13.08 5.70 10.72
C SER A 137 12.85 5.88 9.23
N PHE A 138 11.66 5.58 8.73
CA PHE A 138 11.31 5.87 7.34
C PHE A 138 11.22 7.38 7.10
N SER A 139 12.15 7.92 6.31
CA SER A 139 12.17 9.31 5.87
C SER A 139 12.50 9.43 4.39
N TYR A 140 12.24 10.58 3.78
CA TYR A 140 12.60 10.84 2.39
C TYR A 140 14.07 11.23 2.27
N THR A 141 14.75 10.78 1.21
CA THR A 141 16.02 11.37 0.79
C THR A 141 15.76 12.77 0.20
N THR A 142 16.78 13.63 0.11
CA THR A 142 16.63 14.93 -0.57
C THR A 142 16.16 14.74 -2.02
N ARG A 143 16.68 13.71 -2.70
CA ARG A 143 16.27 13.36 -4.06
C ARG A 143 14.81 12.92 -4.09
N GLY A 144 14.40 12.01 -3.20
CA GLY A 144 13.01 11.56 -3.09
C GLY A 144 12.03 12.68 -2.78
N GLN A 145 12.39 13.57 -1.87
CA GLN A 145 11.55 14.71 -1.48
C GLN A 145 11.33 15.72 -2.63
N LEU A 146 12.30 15.86 -3.54
CA LEU A 146 12.25 16.82 -4.64
C LEU A 146 11.73 16.22 -5.95
N LEU A 147 12.02 14.94 -6.23
CA LEU A 147 11.70 14.30 -7.50
C LEU A 147 10.56 13.27 -7.40
N GLY A 148 10.41 12.61 -6.26
CA GLY A 148 9.52 11.46 -6.09
C GLY A 148 10.03 10.18 -6.77
N HIS A 149 9.46 9.04 -6.40
CA HIS A 149 9.83 7.72 -6.92
C HIS A 149 9.58 7.60 -8.44
N MET A 150 8.48 8.14 -9.00
CA MET A 150 8.19 8.02 -10.43
C MET A 150 9.29 8.54 -11.37
N ILE A 151 9.91 9.67 -11.02
CA ILE A 151 11.02 10.21 -11.82
C ILE A 151 12.25 9.32 -11.69
N ILE A 152 12.52 8.84 -10.48
CA ILE A 152 13.62 7.91 -10.18
C ILE A 152 13.42 6.58 -10.93
N GLU A 153 12.18 6.08 -11.02
CA GLU A 153 11.81 4.85 -11.73
C GLU A 153 12.10 4.94 -13.21
N LEU A 154 11.72 6.05 -13.84
CA LEU A 154 12.01 6.29 -15.24
C LEU A 154 13.52 6.31 -15.51
N GLU A 155 14.31 6.97 -14.66
CA GLU A 155 15.77 6.99 -14.80
C GLU A 155 16.37 5.59 -14.66
N MET A 156 15.92 4.82 -13.66
CA MET A 156 16.34 3.43 -13.46
C MET A 156 15.96 2.55 -14.64
N LEU A 157 14.73 2.71 -15.16
CA LEU A 157 14.26 2.03 -16.36
C LEU A 157 15.16 2.35 -17.56
N GLN A 158 15.47 3.63 -17.82
CA GLN A 158 16.35 4.00 -18.94
C GLN A 158 17.74 3.37 -18.80
N ALA A 159 18.32 3.35 -17.60
CA ALA A 159 19.62 2.74 -17.33
C ALA A 159 19.63 1.23 -17.62
N LYS A 160 18.50 0.54 -17.39
CA LYS A 160 18.35 -0.90 -17.66
C LYS A 160 18.02 -1.18 -19.13
N LEU A 161 17.19 -0.37 -19.76
CA LEU A 161 16.92 -0.44 -21.20
C LEU A 161 18.19 -0.31 -22.04
N ALA A 162 19.13 0.55 -21.63
CA ALA A 162 20.42 0.70 -22.30
C ALA A 162 21.27 -0.59 -22.33
N GLN A 163 20.97 -1.55 -21.45
CA GLN A 163 21.65 -2.85 -21.35
C GLN A 163 20.91 -3.97 -22.09
N VAL A 164 19.77 -3.67 -22.75
CA VAL A 164 18.99 -4.62 -23.54
C VAL A 164 18.98 -4.17 -25.02
N PRO A 165 19.97 -4.59 -25.82
CA PRO A 165 20.07 -4.17 -27.22
C PRO A 165 18.83 -4.56 -28.03
N GLY A 166 18.34 -3.62 -28.84
CA GLY A 166 17.21 -3.85 -29.74
C GLY A 166 15.84 -3.90 -29.05
N PHE A 167 15.72 -3.42 -27.82
CA PHE A 167 14.42 -3.28 -27.15
C PHE A 167 13.47 -2.41 -28.01
N PRO A 168 12.26 -2.89 -28.36
CA PRO A 168 11.35 -2.15 -29.24
C PRO A 168 10.87 -0.83 -28.64
N ASP A 169 10.91 0.26 -29.41
CA ASP A 169 10.56 1.60 -28.93
C ASP A 169 9.07 1.71 -28.54
N GLU A 170 8.19 1.05 -29.26
CA GLU A 170 6.76 1.01 -28.93
C GLU A 170 6.53 0.29 -27.60
N LEU A 171 7.25 -0.81 -27.35
CA LEU A 171 7.15 -1.55 -26.11
C LEU A 171 7.71 -0.73 -24.93
N LYS A 172 8.80 0.00 -25.17
CA LYS A 172 9.40 0.91 -24.18
C LYS A 172 8.38 1.96 -23.76
N THR A 173 7.71 2.58 -24.73
CA THR A 173 6.68 3.60 -24.49
C THR A 173 5.54 3.06 -23.61
N LEU A 174 5.13 1.79 -23.82
CA LEU A 174 4.10 1.16 -22.98
C LEU A 174 4.58 0.95 -21.53
N VAL A 175 5.83 0.52 -21.33
CA VAL A 175 6.40 0.34 -19.97
C VAL A 175 6.54 1.69 -19.26
N GLU A 176 7.00 2.73 -19.95
CA GLU A 176 7.05 4.09 -19.41
C GLU A 176 5.67 4.59 -19.00
N HIS A 177 4.64 4.35 -19.84
CA HIS A 177 3.26 4.74 -19.52
C HIS A 177 2.69 3.97 -18.33
N LEU A 178 2.99 2.67 -18.18
CA LEU A 178 2.62 1.91 -16.99
C LEU A 178 3.17 2.57 -15.72
N ILE A 179 4.44 2.99 -15.73
CA ILE A 179 5.07 3.68 -14.60
C ILE A 179 4.41 5.03 -14.35
N ILE A 180 4.29 5.92 -15.34
CA ILE A 180 3.79 7.29 -15.08
C ILE A 180 2.28 7.40 -14.87
N SER A 181 1.54 6.29 -14.97
CA SER A 181 0.08 6.29 -14.82
C SER A 181 -0.44 5.39 -13.71
N HIS A 182 0.42 4.66 -12.99
CA HIS A 182 -0.02 3.66 -12.01
C HIS A 182 -0.81 4.25 -10.82
N HIS A 183 -0.57 5.51 -10.46
CA HIS A 183 -1.40 6.24 -9.48
C HIS A 183 -2.84 6.49 -9.96
N GLY A 184 -3.11 6.41 -11.26
CA GLY A 184 -4.46 6.35 -11.84
C GLY A 184 -5.23 7.66 -11.93
N GLU A 185 -5.11 8.54 -10.95
CA GLU A 185 -5.86 9.80 -10.85
C GLU A 185 -4.90 10.99 -10.68
N TYR A 186 -5.27 12.15 -11.22
CA TYR A 186 -4.47 13.37 -11.08
C TYR A 186 -4.41 13.82 -9.61
N GLU A 187 -5.51 13.62 -8.88
CA GLU A 187 -5.65 13.88 -7.45
C GLU A 187 -4.72 12.99 -6.60
N PHE A 188 -4.37 11.80 -7.10
CA PHE A 188 -3.37 10.91 -6.49
C PHE A 188 -1.94 11.25 -6.96
N GLY A 189 -1.76 12.35 -7.70
CA GLY A 189 -0.46 12.81 -8.17
C GLY A 189 0.02 12.10 -9.44
N SER A 190 -0.85 11.36 -10.14
CA SER A 190 -0.49 10.70 -11.40
C SER A 190 -0.23 11.73 -12.51
N PRO A 191 0.94 11.70 -13.19
CA PRO A 191 1.20 12.57 -14.35
C PRO A 191 0.24 12.34 -15.52
N LYS A 192 -0.22 11.09 -15.70
CA LYS A 192 -1.14 10.67 -16.76
C LYS A 192 -2.16 9.68 -16.22
N LEU A 193 -3.32 9.61 -16.89
CA LEU A 193 -4.30 8.56 -16.62
C LEU A 193 -3.87 7.24 -17.30
N PRO A 194 -4.31 6.08 -16.79
CA PRO A 194 -4.12 4.80 -17.47
C PRO A 194 -4.90 4.78 -18.80
N MET A 195 -4.21 4.50 -19.92
CA MET A 195 -4.78 4.66 -21.27
C MET A 195 -4.93 3.35 -22.05
N PHE A 196 -4.56 2.22 -21.45
CA PHE A 196 -4.70 0.89 -22.05
C PHE A 196 -4.99 -0.17 -20.98
N PRO A 197 -5.49 -1.36 -21.36
CA PRO A 197 -6.03 -2.34 -20.42
C PRO A 197 -5.07 -2.73 -19.29
N GLU A 198 -3.80 -2.96 -19.61
CA GLU A 198 -2.76 -3.31 -18.64
C GLU A 198 -2.52 -2.18 -17.63
N ALA A 199 -2.42 -0.92 -18.10
CA ALA A 199 -2.23 0.22 -17.21
C ALA A 199 -3.43 0.44 -16.29
N LEU A 200 -4.64 0.32 -16.84
CA LEU A 200 -5.87 0.48 -16.05
C LEU A 200 -5.99 -0.62 -14.99
N MET A 201 -5.67 -1.86 -15.37
CA MET A 201 -5.67 -2.99 -14.45
C MET A 201 -4.61 -2.84 -13.36
N LEU A 202 -3.39 -2.43 -13.72
CA LEU A 202 -2.31 -2.21 -12.76
C LEU A 202 -2.75 -1.22 -11.69
N HIS A 203 -3.25 -0.05 -12.10
CA HIS A 203 -3.70 0.98 -11.17
C HIS A 203 -4.75 0.44 -10.17
N TYR A 204 -5.82 -0.18 -10.66
CA TYR A 204 -6.88 -0.65 -9.77
C TYR A 204 -6.45 -1.81 -8.87
N LEU A 205 -5.55 -2.66 -9.33
CA LEU A 205 -5.03 -3.75 -8.49
C LEU A 205 -4.09 -3.23 -7.41
N ASP A 206 -3.24 -2.25 -7.73
CA ASP A 206 -2.36 -1.60 -6.76
C ASP A 206 -3.18 -0.84 -5.69
N ASP A 207 -4.14 -0.02 -6.12
CA ASP A 207 -5.04 0.70 -5.20
C ASP A 207 -5.86 -0.26 -4.31
N LEU A 208 -6.33 -1.37 -4.88
CA LEU A 208 -7.04 -2.40 -4.12
C LEU A 208 -6.15 -3.07 -3.08
N ASP A 209 -4.93 -3.49 -3.46
CA ASP A 209 -3.98 -4.14 -2.55
C ASP A 209 -3.66 -3.20 -1.38
N SER A 210 -3.36 -1.94 -1.68
CA SER A 210 -3.19 -0.88 -0.69
C SER A 210 -4.40 -0.76 0.25
N LYS A 211 -5.62 -0.59 -0.27
CA LYS A 211 -6.83 -0.44 0.57
C LYS A 211 -7.12 -1.67 1.45
N MET A 212 -6.92 -2.87 0.91
CA MET A 212 -7.13 -4.12 1.64
C MET A 212 -6.11 -4.27 2.77
N GLU A 213 -4.85 -3.89 2.53
CA GLU A 213 -3.82 -3.86 3.56
C GLU A 213 -4.14 -2.82 4.65
N SER A 214 -4.83 -1.70 4.33
CA SER A 214 -5.27 -0.69 5.35
C SER A 214 -6.17 -1.37 6.34
N MET A 215 -7.13 -2.10 5.78
CA MET A 215 -8.19 -2.71 6.52
C MET A 215 -7.61 -3.78 7.43
N ARG A 216 -6.74 -4.64 6.90
CA ARG A 216 -6.04 -5.67 7.66
C ARG A 216 -5.21 -5.07 8.80
N ALA A 217 -4.33 -4.12 8.50
CA ALA A 217 -3.44 -3.50 9.48
C ALA A 217 -4.21 -2.75 10.58
N HIS A 218 -5.34 -2.11 10.24
CA HIS A 218 -6.19 -1.42 11.21
C HIS A 218 -6.90 -2.42 12.14
N PHE A 219 -7.42 -3.52 11.60
CA PHE A 219 -8.03 -4.58 12.43
C PHE A 219 -7.02 -5.27 13.35
N GLU A 220 -5.78 -5.47 12.91
CA GLU A 220 -4.72 -6.04 13.75
C GLU A 220 -4.36 -5.11 14.91
N ARG A 221 -4.25 -3.80 14.64
CA ARG A 221 -3.98 -2.79 15.68
C ARG A 221 -5.08 -2.75 16.75
N GLU A 222 -6.32 -2.95 16.33
CA GLU A 222 -7.49 -2.96 17.23
C GLU A 222 -7.92 -4.37 17.63
N ALA A 223 -7.07 -5.38 17.47
CA ALA A 223 -7.42 -6.77 17.79
C ALA A 223 -7.86 -6.93 19.25
N GLY A 224 -7.22 -6.20 20.18
CA GLY A 224 -7.50 -6.25 21.62
C GLY A 224 -8.79 -5.57 22.10
N THR A 225 -9.56 -4.89 21.23
CA THR A 225 -10.82 -4.25 21.63
C THR A 225 -12.01 -5.20 21.49
N GLU A 226 -12.97 -5.19 22.42
CA GLU A 226 -14.21 -5.99 22.28
C GLU A 226 -15.24 -5.36 21.34
N ASN A 227 -14.99 -4.13 20.88
CA ASN A 227 -15.86 -3.45 19.94
C ASN A 227 -15.65 -4.01 18.52
N ALA A 228 -16.74 -4.23 17.79
CA ALA A 228 -16.69 -4.62 16.39
C ALA A 228 -16.38 -3.42 15.47
N TRP A 229 -16.74 -2.21 15.89
CA TRP A 229 -16.39 -0.98 15.18
C TRP A 229 -15.02 -0.48 15.59
N THR A 230 -14.26 -0.02 14.59
CA THR A 230 -12.94 0.57 14.80
C THR A 230 -12.99 2.08 14.98
N GLY A 231 -11.85 2.67 15.38
CA GLY A 231 -11.61 4.09 15.17
C GLY A 231 -11.63 4.49 13.69
N TYR A 232 -11.52 5.80 13.43
CA TYR A 232 -11.48 6.33 12.06
C TYR A 232 -10.19 5.90 11.35
N ASN A 233 -10.33 5.27 10.18
CA ASN A 233 -9.20 5.00 9.29
C ASN A 233 -9.07 6.14 8.27
N ALA A 234 -7.98 6.90 8.36
CA ALA A 234 -7.74 8.06 7.49
C ALA A 234 -7.50 7.69 6.02
N SER A 235 -6.83 6.55 5.75
CA SER A 235 -6.56 6.06 4.39
C SER A 235 -7.85 5.64 3.67
N LEU A 236 -8.81 5.06 4.40
CA LEU A 236 -10.11 4.63 3.84
C LEU A 236 -11.24 5.67 4.04
N GLY A 237 -10.96 6.76 4.75
CA GLY A 237 -11.89 7.85 5.01
C GLY A 237 -13.10 7.50 5.87
N ARG A 238 -13.05 6.41 6.66
CA ARG A 238 -14.22 5.89 7.39
C ARG A 238 -13.85 5.03 8.61
N PRO A 239 -14.72 4.89 9.62
CA PRO A 239 -14.61 3.81 10.59
C PRO A 239 -14.91 2.46 9.91
N LEU A 240 -14.32 1.39 10.42
CA LEU A 240 -14.41 0.05 9.84
C LEU A 240 -15.20 -0.88 10.76
N LEU A 241 -15.87 -1.87 10.19
CA LEU A 241 -16.55 -2.92 10.93
C LEU A 241 -15.77 -4.23 10.79
N ASN A 242 -15.28 -4.76 11.90
CA ASN A 242 -14.73 -6.10 11.96
C ASN A 242 -15.89 -7.11 11.93
N THR A 243 -16.05 -7.79 10.78
CA THR A 243 -17.17 -8.71 10.54
C THR A 243 -17.12 -9.93 11.45
N THR A 244 -15.94 -10.45 11.79
CA THR A 244 -15.77 -11.58 12.70
C THR A 244 -16.33 -11.24 14.09
N LYS A 245 -15.87 -10.14 14.70
CA LYS A 245 -16.36 -9.66 16.01
C LYS A 245 -17.86 -9.31 15.98
N PHE A 246 -18.34 -8.78 14.85
CA PHE A 246 -19.77 -8.46 14.67
C PHE A 246 -20.64 -9.71 14.66
N LEU A 247 -20.22 -10.75 13.93
CA LEU A 247 -20.97 -12.00 13.79
C LEU A 247 -20.85 -12.93 15.02
N GLU A 248 -19.80 -12.79 15.83
CA GLU A 248 -19.67 -13.48 17.12
C GLU A 248 -20.76 -13.06 18.12
N LYS A 249 -21.33 -11.86 17.98
CA LYS A 249 -22.43 -11.35 18.83
C LYS A 249 -23.83 -11.77 18.31
N LYS A 250 -24.20 -13.06 18.50
CA LYS A 250 -25.52 -13.62 18.98
C LYS A 250 -25.92 -14.98 18.36
N PRO A 251 -26.61 -15.83 19.15
CA PRO A 251 -28.06 -15.68 19.35
C PRO A 251 -28.37 -15.24 20.79
N ALA A 252 -29.15 -14.17 20.97
CA ALA A 252 -29.86 -14.02 22.23
C ALA A 252 -31.00 -15.04 22.23
N GLY A 253 -30.98 -15.88 23.25
CA GLY A 253 -32.10 -16.16 24.14
C GLY A 253 -33.51 -16.08 23.54
N ALA A 254 -34.16 -17.23 23.59
CA ALA A 254 -35.59 -17.51 23.61
C ALA A 254 -36.50 -16.33 24.02
N PRO A 255 -37.73 -16.29 23.47
CA PRO A 255 -38.68 -15.21 23.77
C PRO A 255 -38.91 -15.13 25.27
N VAL A 256 -38.66 -13.94 25.83
CA VAL A 256 -39.10 -13.59 27.18
C VAL A 256 -40.62 -13.78 27.20
N SER A 257 -41.09 -14.75 27.97
CA SER A 257 -42.50 -14.89 28.31
C SER A 257 -42.95 -13.59 28.95
N ARG A 258 -43.76 -12.81 28.22
CA ARG A 258 -44.48 -11.68 28.80
C ARG A 258 -45.49 -12.25 29.77
N GLU A 259 -45.27 -12.02 31.05
CA GLU A 259 -46.34 -12.15 32.03
C GLU A 259 -47.46 -11.19 31.66
N ASP A 260 -48.66 -11.76 31.67
CA ASP A 260 -49.92 -11.14 31.33
C ASP A 260 -50.31 -10.17 32.44
N SER A 261 -50.28 -8.87 32.16
CA SER A 261 -50.99 -7.88 32.98
C SER A 261 -51.80 -7.00 32.03
N GLY A 262 -53.07 -7.34 31.92
CA GLY A 262 -54.03 -6.65 31.08
C GLY A 262 -54.20 -5.18 31.44
N HIS A 263 -54.13 -4.33 30.42
CA HIS A 263 -54.97 -3.15 30.36
C HIS A 263 -55.28 -2.82 28.90
N SER A 264 -56.54 -3.04 28.53
CA SER A 264 -57.13 -2.53 27.30
C SER A 264 -57.28 -1.02 27.40
N THR A 265 -56.95 -0.28 26.33
CA THR A 265 -57.87 0.68 25.67
C THR A 265 -57.23 1.24 24.39
N SER A 266 -57.93 1.00 23.29
CA SER A 266 -58.12 1.78 22.06
C SER A 266 -57.21 3.00 21.75
N GLY A 267 -56.75 3.06 20.50
CA GLY A 267 -56.38 4.31 19.83
C GLY A 267 -55.49 4.07 18.62
N ALA A 268 -56.09 4.10 17.43
CA ALA A 268 -55.37 4.13 16.16
C ALA A 268 -54.62 5.46 16.03
N ASP A 269 -53.39 5.42 15.52
CA ASP A 269 -52.87 6.39 14.55
C ASP A 269 -51.46 6.00 14.09
N THR A 270 -51.31 5.79 12.78
CA THR A 270 -50.06 5.51 12.09
C THR A 270 -49.48 6.84 11.60
N PRO A 271 -48.21 7.21 11.88
CA PRO A 271 -47.61 8.37 11.25
C PRO A 271 -46.99 7.97 9.91
N THR A 272 -47.53 8.53 8.82
CA THR A 272 -47.02 8.45 7.45
C THR A 272 -45.73 9.29 7.32
N LEU A 273 -44.64 8.69 6.81
CA LEU A 273 -43.44 9.41 6.38
C LEU A 273 -43.70 10.07 5.00
N PRO A 274 -43.22 11.31 4.74
CA PRO A 274 -43.50 11.99 3.48
C PRO A 274 -42.46 11.68 2.39
N GLY A 275 -42.97 11.41 1.18
CA GLY A 275 -42.33 11.85 -0.08
C GLY A 275 -41.41 10.86 -0.80
N LEU A 276 -41.99 9.92 -1.55
CA LEU A 276 -41.38 9.34 -2.76
C LEU A 276 -42.50 9.10 -3.79
N ASP A 277 -42.84 10.12 -4.56
CA ASP A 277 -43.67 9.97 -5.76
C ASP A 277 -42.77 9.44 -6.89
N LEU A 278 -43.01 8.18 -7.26
CA LEU A 278 -42.49 7.58 -8.49
C LEU A 278 -43.49 7.83 -9.61
N ASP A 279 -43.24 8.85 -10.42
CA ASP A 279 -44.00 9.05 -11.65
C ASP A 279 -43.41 8.23 -12.80
N SER A 280 -44.25 7.33 -13.28
CA SER A 280 -44.07 6.53 -14.49
C SER A 280 -44.32 7.35 -15.76
N ASN A 281 -43.40 7.19 -16.72
CA ASN A 281 -43.60 7.26 -18.16
C ASN A 281 -43.43 8.63 -18.89
N GLY A 282 -42.22 8.82 -19.46
CA GLY A 282 -42.03 9.14 -20.88
C GLY A 282 -42.29 10.57 -21.38
N SER A 283 -41.22 11.37 -21.57
CA SER A 283 -40.92 12.14 -22.79
C SER A 283 -39.63 12.97 -22.64
N ARG A 284 -38.68 12.85 -23.58
CA ARG A 284 -37.52 13.74 -23.73
C ARG A 284 -37.96 15.13 -24.21
N PRO A 285 -37.18 16.19 -23.90
CA PRO A 285 -36.34 16.77 -24.94
C PRO A 285 -34.93 17.19 -24.48
N VAL A 286 -34.02 17.25 -25.44
CA VAL A 286 -32.66 17.87 -25.46
C VAL A 286 -32.70 18.87 -26.64
N PRO A 287 -31.90 19.97 -26.79
CA PRO A 287 -30.71 20.48 -26.07
C PRO A 287 -30.72 22.00 -25.73
N ALA A 288 -29.67 22.49 -25.06
CA ALA A 288 -29.13 23.82 -25.34
C ALA A 288 -27.58 23.84 -25.24
N ALA A 289 -26.97 24.43 -26.28
CA ALA A 289 -25.56 24.43 -26.63
C ALA A 289 -24.65 25.22 -25.66
N ALA A 290 -23.43 24.72 -25.42
CA ALA A 290 -22.16 25.28 -25.90
C ALA A 290 -21.97 26.79 -25.68
N ARG A 291 -21.09 27.14 -24.74
CA ARG A 291 -20.36 28.41 -24.75
C ARG A 291 -18.87 28.10 -24.79
N ALA A 292 -18.29 28.35 -25.95
CA ALA A 292 -16.86 28.53 -26.12
C ALA A 292 -16.44 29.86 -25.50
N GLU A 293 -15.34 29.87 -24.76
CA GLU A 293 -14.50 31.06 -24.62
C GLU A 293 -13.08 30.69 -25.05
N LYS A 294 -12.60 31.48 -26.02
CA LYS A 294 -11.22 31.51 -26.49
C LYS A 294 -10.44 32.51 -25.64
N SER A 295 -9.23 32.15 -25.24
CA SER A 295 -7.99 32.87 -25.55
C SER A 295 -6.81 31.94 -25.36
#